data_AF-A0A7K1LSU5-F1
#
_entry.id   AF-A0A7K1LSU5-F1
#
_cell.length_a   1.000
_cell.length_b   1.000
_cell.length_c   1.000
_cell.angle_alpha   90.00
_cell.angle_beta   90.00
_cell.angle_gamma   90.00
#
_symmetry.space_group_name_H-M   'P 1'
#
loop_
_entity.id
_entity.type
_entity.pdbx_description
1 polymer ?
#
loop_
_entity_poly.entity_id
_entity_poly.type
_entity_poly.pdbx_seq_one_letter_code
_entity_poly.pdbx_strand_id
1 'polypeptide(L)'
;MAHLTNYTYSRLCRKLEIKQEVDLQLFLDFVYNDPQVYYILNKFEVNYLFNYKALLEDEDRFYAEYYQEVPERIDSKTYVFESGGKLKYHLTNECRLITKDFIDFNIPPEIRELGEEVVEEYRDWFKEKGFADQYFQNKLDKSLVVFNYNMKFPPKYKIPVLNENYELIKKIPNSNNLVSDNSFDKQDFLNKMDVSIKQYYNMFSCKTTRIISKFDYLRGKSDAEIREKMTEVFSPNFVDNYGIKNLKEKFTYSRKIKLDIISNLLEFFRWNFNLKEKDFKKITLENFGLECCNSCSKEKLATTTVNRQ
;
A
#
# COMPACT_ATOMS: atom_id res chain seq x y z
N MET A 1 -13.94 17.08 13.49
CA MET A 1 -14.27 15.84 12.80
C MET A 1 -13.51 15.66 11.50
N ALA A 2 -12.81 14.54 11.34
CA ALA A 2 -12.12 14.14 10.14
C ALA A 2 -12.07 12.61 10.02
N HIS A 3 -12.23 12.11 8.80
CA HIS A 3 -12.29 10.68 8.49
C HIS A 3 -11.22 10.31 7.47
N LEU A 4 -10.74 9.07 7.57
CA LEU A 4 -9.71 8.52 6.70
C LEU A 4 -10.21 7.25 6.02
N THR A 5 -9.82 7.04 4.76
CA THR A 5 -9.96 5.72 4.15
C THR A 5 -8.99 4.72 4.77
N ASN A 6 -9.33 3.44 4.78
CA ASN A 6 -8.44 2.35 5.19
C ASN A 6 -7.08 2.44 4.48
N TYR A 7 -7.08 2.79 3.19
CA TYR A 7 -5.88 3.07 2.41
C TYR A 7 -5.05 4.22 3.00
N THR A 8 -5.67 5.38 3.22
CA THR A 8 -4.98 6.58 3.72
C THR A 8 -4.43 6.35 5.12
N TYR A 9 -5.23 5.76 6.00
CA TYR A 9 -4.83 5.43 7.37
C TYR A 9 -3.65 4.45 7.40
N SER A 10 -3.73 3.36 6.63
CA SER A 10 -2.63 2.40 6.51
C SER A 10 -1.35 3.06 5.97
N ARG A 11 -1.48 3.97 5.00
CA ARG A 11 -0.34 4.65 4.39
C ARG A 11 0.30 5.67 5.35
N LEU A 12 -0.51 6.39 6.12
CA LEU A 12 -0.06 7.26 7.21
C LEU A 12 0.77 6.44 8.21
N CYS A 13 0.22 5.35 8.74
CA CYS A 13 0.89 4.52 9.75
C CYS A 13 2.22 3.89 9.27
N ARG A 14 2.36 3.61 7.97
CA ARG A 14 3.62 3.13 7.37
C ARG A 14 4.69 4.20 7.23
N LYS A 15 4.30 5.48 7.21
CA LYS A 15 5.19 6.61 6.98
C LYS A 15 5.64 7.29 8.27
N LEU A 16 4.90 7.09 9.34
CA LEU A 16 5.28 7.56 10.68
C LEU A 16 6.48 6.77 11.18
N GLU A 17 7.55 7.47 11.56
CA GLU A 17 8.72 6.86 12.18
C GLU A 17 8.64 7.04 13.69
N ILE A 18 8.71 5.92 14.42
CA ILE A 18 8.81 5.94 15.87
C ILE A 18 10.27 6.02 16.28
N LYS A 19 10.57 6.95 17.20
CA LYS A 19 11.93 7.14 17.75
C LYS A 19 12.36 5.97 18.63
N GLN A 20 11.39 5.28 19.25
CA GLN A 20 11.61 4.12 20.10
C GLN A 20 11.49 2.83 19.29
N GLU A 21 12.37 1.87 19.55
CA GLU A 21 12.24 0.52 19.04
C GLU A 21 11.15 -0.25 19.80
N VAL A 22 10.25 -0.89 19.07
CA VAL A 22 9.25 -1.78 19.65
C VAL A 22 9.91 -3.11 19.95
N ASP A 23 10.29 -3.31 21.21
CA ASP A 23 10.80 -4.59 21.69
C ASP A 23 9.67 -5.62 21.86
N LEU A 24 10.05 -6.86 22.23
CA LEU A 24 9.10 -7.95 22.42
C LEU A 24 8.06 -7.62 23.49
N GLN A 25 8.46 -7.01 24.61
CA GLN A 25 7.54 -6.74 25.72
C GLN A 25 6.49 -5.71 25.29
N LEU A 26 6.93 -4.60 24.69
CA LEU A 26 6.05 -3.58 24.14
C LEU A 26 5.13 -4.16 23.06
N PHE A 27 5.63 -5.07 22.21
CA PHE A 27 4.80 -5.74 21.21
C PHE A 27 3.70 -6.61 21.84
N LEU A 28 4.02 -7.40 22.87
CA LEU A 28 3.05 -8.28 23.52
C LEU A 28 1.97 -7.48 24.24
N ASP A 29 2.37 -6.38 24.90
CA ASP A 29 1.47 -5.53 25.67
C ASP A 29 0.58 -4.67 24.75
N PHE A 30 1.15 -4.11 23.69
CA PHE A 30 0.48 -3.09 22.87
C PHE A 30 0.11 -3.51 21.45
N VAL A 31 0.60 -4.61 20.90
CA VAL A 31 0.29 -5.01 19.51
C VAL A 31 -0.51 -6.31 19.47
N TYR A 32 0.12 -7.43 19.86
CA TYR A 32 -0.51 -8.74 19.85
C TYR A 32 0.19 -9.68 20.82
N ASN A 33 -0.56 -10.30 21.73
CA ASN A 33 -0.02 -11.15 22.79
C ASN A 33 0.31 -12.57 22.29
N ASP A 34 1.23 -12.65 21.32
CA ASP A 34 1.86 -13.89 20.87
C ASP A 34 3.31 -13.61 20.43
N PRO A 35 4.31 -14.14 21.16
CA PRO A 35 5.72 -13.88 20.84
C PRO A 35 6.14 -14.47 19.50
N GLN A 36 5.45 -15.50 19.00
CA GLN A 36 5.76 -16.11 17.71
C GLN A 36 5.58 -15.12 16.57
N VAL A 37 4.53 -14.30 16.63
CA VAL A 37 4.26 -13.27 15.62
C VAL A 37 5.38 -12.24 15.58
N TYR A 38 5.86 -11.77 16.73
CA TYR A 38 7.00 -10.85 16.81
C TYR A 38 8.23 -11.39 16.08
N TYR A 39 8.56 -12.67 16.29
CA TYR A 39 9.72 -13.30 15.66
C TYR A 39 9.53 -13.64 14.18
N ILE A 40 8.30 -13.68 13.66
CA ILE A 40 8.03 -13.84 12.23
C ILE A 40 8.29 -12.51 11.49
N LEU A 41 7.81 -11.41 12.05
CA LEU A 41 7.86 -10.08 11.44
C LEU A 41 9.26 -9.44 11.51
N ASN A 42 9.50 -8.46 10.65
CA ASN A 42 10.68 -7.58 10.73
C ASN A 42 10.35 -6.29 11.50
N LYS A 43 11.38 -5.51 11.85
CA LYS A 43 11.23 -4.26 12.62
C LYS A 43 10.25 -3.27 11.98
N PHE A 44 10.28 -3.10 10.66
CA PHE A 44 9.37 -2.20 9.96
C PHE A 44 7.91 -2.66 10.03
N GLU A 45 7.68 -3.97 9.96
CA GLU A 45 6.34 -4.57 10.08
C GLU A 45 5.79 -4.46 11.50
N VAL A 46 6.64 -4.69 12.51
CA VAL A 46 6.30 -4.49 13.93
C VAL A 46 5.96 -3.03 14.20
N ASN A 47 6.83 -2.09 13.77
CA ASN A 47 6.59 -0.65 13.93
C ASN A 47 5.30 -0.20 13.23
N TYR A 48 5.02 -0.74 12.04
CA TYR A 48 3.79 -0.44 11.32
C TYR A 48 2.54 -0.88 12.11
N LEU A 49 2.53 -2.09 12.66
CA LEU A 49 1.40 -2.59 13.46
C LEU A 49 1.23 -1.78 14.76
N PHE A 50 2.33 -1.42 15.41
CA PHE A 50 2.33 -0.55 16.58
C PHE A 50 1.70 0.82 16.25
N ASN A 51 2.20 1.52 15.23
CA ASN A 51 1.64 2.80 14.78
C ASN A 51 0.15 2.69 14.48
N TYR A 52 -0.25 1.62 13.78
CA TYR A 52 -1.63 1.41 13.38
C TYR A 52 -2.57 1.29 14.57
N LYS A 53 -2.18 0.55 15.61
CA LYS A 53 -2.99 0.38 16.81
C LYS A 53 -2.91 1.59 17.73
N ALA A 54 -1.72 2.12 17.99
CA ALA A 54 -1.51 3.21 18.94
C ALA A 54 -2.25 4.49 18.53
N LEU A 55 -2.23 4.84 17.23
CA LEU A 55 -2.98 6.00 16.71
C LEU A 55 -4.51 5.81 16.74
N LEU A 56 -5.00 4.56 16.68
CA LEU A 56 -6.43 4.25 16.86
C LEU A 56 -6.85 4.39 18.33
N GLU A 57 -5.99 3.93 19.23
CA GLU A 57 -6.24 3.84 20.67
C GLU A 57 -6.22 5.21 21.35
N ASP A 58 -5.16 6.00 21.15
CA ASP A 58 -5.02 7.34 21.73
C ASP A 58 -4.26 8.27 20.77
N GLU A 59 -5.03 9.04 20.00
CA GLU A 59 -4.50 9.99 19.01
C GLU A 59 -3.67 11.10 19.65
N ASP A 60 -4.07 11.61 20.82
CA ASP A 60 -3.42 12.75 21.45
C ASP A 60 -2.06 12.37 22.02
N ARG A 61 -2.03 11.23 22.72
CA ARG A 61 -0.77 10.67 23.24
C ARG A 61 0.16 10.29 22.10
N PHE A 62 -0.35 9.63 21.07
CA PHE A 62 0.46 9.25 19.92
C PHE A 62 1.06 10.48 19.22
N TYR A 63 0.25 11.53 19.02
CA TYR A 63 0.71 12.79 18.46
C TYR A 63 1.80 13.43 19.32
N ALA A 64 1.59 13.54 20.63
CA ALA A 64 2.56 14.16 21.53
C ALA A 64 3.91 13.42 21.56
N GLU A 65 3.90 12.09 21.50
CA GLU A 65 5.11 11.26 21.60
C GLU A 65 5.83 11.05 20.26
N TYR A 66 5.10 10.95 19.14
CA TYR A 66 5.62 10.43 17.87
C TYR A 66 5.36 11.35 16.66
N TYR A 67 5.11 12.64 16.90
CA TYR A 67 4.89 13.61 15.83
C TYR A 67 5.98 13.61 14.75
N GLN A 68 5.56 13.46 13.49
CA GLN A 68 6.38 13.65 12.29
C GLN A 68 5.48 14.05 11.11
N GLU A 69 5.89 15.06 10.33
CA GLU A 69 5.20 15.39 9.08
C GLU A 69 5.48 14.29 8.03
N VAL A 70 4.42 13.73 7.47
CA VAL A 70 4.53 12.73 6.40
C VAL A 70 4.83 13.46 5.09
N PRO A 71 5.90 13.07 4.37
CA PRO A 71 6.25 13.72 3.12
C PRO A 71 5.17 13.53 2.06
N GLU A 72 5.09 14.50 1.16
CA GLU A 72 4.18 14.43 0.03
C GLU A 72 4.45 13.21 -0.85
N ARG A 73 3.39 12.72 -1.51
CA ARG A 73 3.55 11.63 -2.45
C ARG A 73 4.28 12.15 -3.68
N ILE A 74 5.31 11.43 -4.07
CA ILE A 74 5.99 11.63 -5.34
C ILE A 74 5.20 10.87 -6.40
N ASP A 75 5.03 11.49 -7.55
CA ASP A 75 4.45 10.86 -8.73
C ASP A 75 5.33 9.68 -9.18
N SER A 76 4.78 8.46 -9.14
CA SER A 76 5.52 7.27 -9.54
C SER A 76 5.64 7.11 -11.05
N LYS A 77 4.98 7.98 -11.84
CA LYS A 77 4.90 7.93 -13.30
C LYS A 77 4.30 6.63 -13.81
N THR A 78 3.52 5.94 -12.97
CA THR A 78 2.92 4.65 -13.31
C THR A 78 1.60 4.85 -14.01
N TYR A 79 0.86 5.91 -13.66
CA TYR A 79 -0.45 6.15 -14.25
C TYR A 79 -0.58 7.50 -14.96
N VAL A 80 -1.55 7.56 -15.87
CA VAL A 80 -1.85 8.75 -16.68
C VAL A 80 -2.37 9.92 -15.83
N PHE A 81 -3.25 9.64 -14.87
CA PHE A 81 -3.84 10.67 -14.01
C PHE A 81 -3.23 10.68 -12.60
N GLU A 82 -2.12 9.97 -12.41
CA GLU A 82 -1.36 10.05 -11.17
C GLU A 82 -0.86 11.48 -11.00
N SER A 83 -1.17 12.02 -9.83
CA SER A 83 -0.58 13.26 -9.33
C SER A 83 -0.04 12.97 -7.94
N GLY A 84 1.13 13.54 -7.65
CA GLY A 84 1.71 13.50 -6.32
C GLY A 84 0.85 14.22 -5.28
N GLY A 85 1.51 14.71 -4.24
CA GLY A 85 0.89 15.56 -3.22
C GLY A 85 0.42 14.80 -1.98
N LYS A 86 -0.21 15.55 -1.07
CA LYS A 86 -0.47 15.10 0.30
C LYS A 86 -1.54 14.01 0.37
N LEU A 87 -1.50 13.26 1.46
CA LEU A 87 -2.57 12.34 1.82
C LEU A 87 -3.82 13.15 2.17
N LYS A 88 -5.00 12.62 1.84
CA LYS A 88 -6.27 13.35 1.96
C LYS A 88 -7.09 12.87 3.14
N TYR A 89 -7.63 13.79 3.94
CA TYR A 89 -8.68 13.49 4.92
C TYR A 89 -10.04 14.01 4.45
N HIS A 90 -11.12 13.40 4.94
CA HIS A 90 -12.50 13.74 4.61
C HIS A 90 -13.20 14.39 5.80
N LEU A 91 -14.14 15.28 5.55
CA LEU A 91 -14.91 15.93 6.63
C LEU A 91 -16.13 15.11 7.07
N THR A 92 -16.58 14.20 6.22
CA THR A 92 -17.77 13.37 6.43
C THR A 92 -17.55 11.99 5.81
N ASN A 93 -18.22 10.97 6.36
CA ASN A 93 -18.20 9.61 5.82
C ASN A 93 -19.09 9.45 4.58
N GLU A 94 -19.90 10.47 4.27
CA GLU A 94 -20.78 10.53 3.10
C GLU A 94 -20.09 11.20 1.89
N CYS A 95 -18.83 11.60 2.03
CA CYS A 95 -18.10 12.23 0.93
C CYS A 95 -18.05 11.29 -0.28
N ARG A 96 -18.55 11.72 -1.45
CA ARG A 96 -18.56 10.92 -2.70
C ARG A 96 -17.22 10.32 -3.12
N LEU A 97 -16.10 10.88 -2.64
CA LEU A 97 -14.75 10.41 -2.96
C LEU A 97 -14.25 9.34 -1.96
N ILE A 98 -14.88 9.20 -0.80
CA ILE A 98 -14.49 8.20 0.21
C ILE A 98 -14.96 6.79 -0.15
N THR A 99 -16.00 6.66 -0.98
CA THR A 99 -16.57 5.39 -1.45
C THR A 99 -16.19 5.05 -2.90
N LYS A 100 -15.51 5.96 -3.60
CA LYS A 100 -15.17 5.79 -5.02
C LYS A 100 -14.00 4.82 -5.19
N ASP A 101 -14.12 3.90 -6.16
CA ASP A 101 -13.02 3.04 -6.58
C ASP A 101 -11.90 3.86 -7.23
N PHE A 102 -10.66 3.38 -7.09
CA PHE A 102 -9.54 3.93 -7.82
C PHE A 102 -9.53 3.34 -9.23
N ILE A 103 -9.54 4.22 -10.23
CA ILE A 103 -9.47 3.86 -11.65
C ILE A 103 -8.46 4.80 -12.29
N ASP A 104 -7.44 4.22 -12.92
CA ASP A 104 -6.44 4.95 -13.69
C ASP A 104 -5.91 4.08 -14.84
N PHE A 105 -5.06 4.64 -15.69
CA PHE A 105 -4.54 4.00 -16.89
C PHE A 105 -3.04 3.83 -16.77
N ASN A 106 -2.55 2.61 -16.96
CA ASN A 106 -1.13 2.30 -16.84
C ASN A 106 -0.33 2.90 -18.01
N ILE A 107 0.82 3.47 -17.68
CA ILE A 107 1.82 3.89 -18.64
C ILE A 107 2.75 2.69 -18.93
N PRO A 108 3.02 2.35 -20.20
CA PRO A 108 3.93 1.27 -20.56
C PRO A 108 5.31 1.41 -19.89
N PRO A 109 5.91 0.35 -19.34
CA PRO A 109 7.23 0.38 -18.72
C PRO A 109 8.29 1.04 -19.61
N GLU A 110 8.25 0.74 -20.91
CA GLU A 110 9.17 1.24 -21.92
C GLU A 110 9.08 2.76 -22.05
N ILE A 111 7.90 3.36 -21.88
CA ILE A 111 7.73 4.82 -21.86
C ILE A 111 8.33 5.41 -20.59
N ARG A 112 8.11 4.76 -19.44
CA ARG A 112 8.64 5.26 -18.15
C ARG A 112 10.18 5.24 -18.12
N GLU A 113 10.77 4.24 -18.75
CA GLU A 113 12.23 4.09 -18.85
C GLU A 113 12.89 5.17 -19.72
N LEU A 114 12.15 5.79 -20.66
CA LEU A 114 12.65 6.88 -21.50
C LEU A 114 12.76 8.24 -20.77
N GLY A 115 12.18 8.36 -19.58
CA GLY A 115 12.28 9.56 -18.75
C GLY A 115 11.01 10.43 -18.72
N GLU A 116 11.10 11.52 -17.97
CA GLU A 116 9.95 12.35 -17.57
C GLU A 116 9.25 13.04 -18.75
N GLU A 117 10.02 13.58 -19.70
CA GLU A 117 9.46 14.31 -20.84
C GLU A 117 8.56 13.41 -21.71
N VAL A 118 8.95 12.14 -21.89
CA VAL A 118 8.17 11.18 -22.68
C VAL A 118 6.95 10.68 -21.93
N VAL A 119 7.04 10.57 -20.60
CA VAL A 119 5.89 10.26 -19.73
C VAL A 119 4.84 11.36 -19.84
N GLU A 120 5.23 12.63 -19.79
CA GLU A 120 4.30 13.75 -19.96
C GLU A 120 3.72 13.80 -21.38
N GLU A 121 4.54 13.56 -22.43
CA GLU A 121 4.01 13.44 -23.80
C GLU A 121 2.95 12.33 -23.90
N TYR A 122 3.18 11.18 -23.25
CA TYR A 122 2.22 10.09 -23.22
C TYR A 122 0.94 10.49 -22.50
N ARG A 123 1.04 11.15 -21.35
CA ARG A 123 -0.11 11.63 -20.57
C ARG A 123 -0.95 12.60 -21.38
N ASP A 124 -0.32 13.57 -22.02
CA ASP A 124 -1.01 14.58 -22.81
C ASP A 124 -1.66 13.95 -24.03
N TRP A 125 -0.96 13.09 -24.75
CA TRP A 125 -1.54 12.31 -25.86
C TRP A 125 -2.77 11.49 -25.43
N PHE A 126 -2.69 10.82 -24.27
CA PHE A 126 -3.79 9.98 -23.77
C PHE A 126 -5.01 10.83 -23.43
N LYS A 127 -4.79 12.00 -22.80
CA LYS A 127 -5.83 12.98 -22.45
C LYS A 127 -6.45 13.61 -23.68
N GLU A 128 -5.63 14.05 -24.65
CA GLU A 128 -6.07 14.63 -25.92
C GLU A 128 -6.97 13.69 -26.72
N LYS A 129 -6.67 12.38 -26.69
CA LYS A 129 -7.51 11.36 -27.35
C LYS A 129 -8.81 11.06 -26.61
N GLY A 130 -9.00 11.57 -25.40
CA GLY A 130 -10.21 11.38 -24.61
C GLY A 130 -10.47 9.92 -24.23
N PHE A 131 -9.43 9.09 -24.15
CA PHE A 131 -9.59 7.66 -23.87
C PHE A 131 -10.19 7.41 -22.48
N ALA A 132 -9.89 8.27 -21.51
CA ALA A 132 -10.50 8.20 -20.18
C ALA A 132 -12.02 8.43 -20.22
N ASP A 133 -12.48 9.42 -20.98
CA ASP A 133 -13.91 9.71 -21.10
C ASP A 133 -14.65 8.59 -21.85
N GLN A 134 -14.05 8.07 -22.93
CA GLN A 134 -14.57 6.89 -23.62
C GLN A 134 -14.69 5.69 -22.68
N TYR A 135 -13.73 5.54 -21.75
CA TYR A 135 -13.76 4.48 -20.77
C TYR A 135 -14.96 4.62 -19.81
N PHE A 136 -15.13 5.79 -19.21
CA PHE A 136 -16.23 6.04 -18.27
C PHE A 136 -17.62 6.01 -18.95
N GLN A 137 -17.68 6.18 -20.27
CA GLN A 137 -18.88 6.01 -21.08
C GLN A 137 -19.12 4.57 -21.57
N ASN A 138 -18.26 3.61 -21.20
CA ASN A 138 -18.28 2.22 -21.69
C ASN A 138 -18.15 2.09 -23.22
N LYS A 139 -17.42 3.01 -23.86
CA LYS A 139 -17.19 3.05 -25.32
C LYS A 139 -15.74 2.81 -25.72
N LEU A 140 -14.83 2.67 -24.75
CA LEU A 140 -13.41 2.51 -25.06
C LEU A 140 -13.13 1.14 -25.70
N ASP A 141 -12.61 1.17 -26.93
CA ASP A 141 -12.00 0.02 -27.56
C ASP A 141 -10.50 -0.04 -27.23
N LYS A 142 -10.07 -1.08 -26.50
CA LYS A 142 -8.67 -1.25 -26.10
C LYS A 142 -7.75 -1.49 -27.31
N SER A 143 -8.20 -2.22 -28.32
CA SER A 143 -7.41 -2.51 -29.51
C SER A 143 -7.10 -1.23 -30.28
N LEU A 144 -8.04 -0.27 -30.29
CA LEU A 144 -7.81 1.06 -30.86
C LEU A 144 -6.76 1.87 -30.07
N VAL A 145 -6.74 1.78 -28.74
CA VAL A 145 -5.70 2.45 -27.92
C VAL A 145 -4.33 1.85 -28.22
N VAL A 146 -4.23 0.52 -28.26
CA VAL A 146 -2.98 -0.22 -28.56
C VAL A 146 -2.48 0.12 -29.96
N PHE A 147 -3.38 0.13 -30.95
CA PHE A 147 -3.06 0.53 -32.32
C PHE A 147 -2.52 1.97 -32.38
N ASN A 148 -3.23 2.93 -31.78
CA ASN A 148 -2.82 4.33 -31.77
C ASN A 148 -1.48 4.54 -31.06
N TYR A 149 -1.23 3.79 -29.97
CA TYR A 149 0.06 3.78 -29.30
C TYR A 149 1.16 3.27 -30.24
N ASN A 150 0.94 2.11 -30.88
CA ASN A 150 1.91 1.44 -31.76
C ASN A 150 2.27 2.27 -32.99
N MET A 151 1.37 3.13 -33.45
CA MET A 151 1.62 4.06 -34.55
C MET A 151 2.45 5.28 -34.14
N LYS A 152 2.40 5.72 -32.87
CA LYS A 152 3.04 6.96 -32.41
C LYS A 152 4.38 6.71 -31.71
N PHE A 153 4.41 5.88 -30.66
CA PHE A 153 5.56 5.82 -29.76
C PHE A 153 6.65 4.83 -30.21
N PRO A 154 6.34 3.58 -30.61
CA PRO A 154 7.36 2.65 -31.09
C PRO A 154 8.23 3.18 -32.24
N PRO A 155 7.67 3.82 -33.30
CA PRO A 155 8.50 4.35 -34.38
C PRO A 155 9.35 5.55 -33.95
N LYS A 156 8.80 6.42 -33.09
CA LYS A 156 9.46 7.65 -32.62
C LYS A 156 10.62 7.35 -31.66
N TYR A 157 10.40 6.43 -30.72
CA TYR A 157 11.33 6.16 -29.62
C TYR A 157 12.08 4.84 -29.73
N LYS A 158 11.84 4.07 -30.80
CA LYS A 158 12.46 2.74 -31.03
C LYS A 158 12.23 1.76 -29.88
N ILE A 159 11.03 1.81 -29.31
CA ILE A 159 10.59 0.92 -28.23
C ILE A 159 9.72 -0.23 -28.78
N PRO A 160 9.59 -1.35 -28.05
CA PRO A 160 8.67 -2.43 -28.41
C PRO A 160 7.23 -1.97 -28.61
N VAL A 161 6.52 -2.68 -29.51
CA VAL A 161 5.08 -2.51 -29.67
C VAL A 161 4.33 -3.07 -28.46
N LEU A 162 3.25 -2.40 -28.10
CA LEU A 162 2.31 -2.85 -27.08
C LEU A 162 1.43 -3.96 -27.65
N ASN A 163 1.17 -4.99 -26.86
CA ASN A 163 0.25 -6.06 -27.21
C ASN A 163 -1.17 -5.79 -26.66
N GLU A 164 -2.17 -6.47 -27.22
CA GLU A 164 -3.57 -6.31 -26.80
C GLU A 164 -3.86 -6.80 -25.38
N ASN A 165 -3.00 -7.68 -24.84
CA ASN A 165 -3.12 -8.22 -23.49
C ASN A 165 -2.54 -7.30 -22.42
N TYR A 166 -2.01 -6.14 -22.80
CA TYR A 166 -1.49 -5.15 -21.85
C TYR A 166 -2.60 -4.68 -20.89
N GLU A 167 -2.30 -4.66 -19.59
CA GLU A 167 -3.21 -4.14 -18.56
C GLU A 167 -3.31 -2.61 -18.69
N LEU A 168 -4.11 -2.12 -19.64
CA LEU A 168 -4.24 -0.67 -19.88
C LEU A 168 -4.94 0.04 -18.71
N ILE A 169 -5.95 -0.59 -18.11
CA ILE A 169 -6.78 0.03 -17.08
C ILE A 169 -6.52 -0.68 -15.75
N LYS A 170 -6.17 0.10 -14.73
CA LYS A 170 -6.09 -0.37 -13.36
C LYS A 170 -7.36 -0.01 -12.61
N LYS A 171 -8.03 -1.02 -12.07
CA LYS A 171 -9.12 -0.84 -11.10
C LYS A 171 -8.72 -1.39 -9.76
N ILE A 172 -8.86 -0.57 -8.72
CA ILE A 172 -8.69 -0.99 -7.34
C ILE A 172 -9.97 -0.63 -6.60
N PRO A 173 -10.72 -1.64 -6.09
CA PRO A 173 -11.92 -1.39 -5.32
C PRO A 173 -11.63 -0.51 -4.11
N ASN A 174 -12.58 0.33 -3.75
CA ASN A 174 -12.43 1.20 -2.60
C ASN A 174 -12.20 0.39 -1.32
N SER A 175 -11.16 0.75 -0.57
CA SER A 175 -10.74 0.03 0.63
C SER A 175 -11.75 0.07 1.78
N ASN A 176 -12.72 1.00 1.74
CA ASN A 176 -13.82 1.14 2.70
C ASN A 176 -15.10 0.42 2.25
N ASN A 177 -15.25 0.09 0.96
CA ASN A 177 -16.42 -0.59 0.38
C ASN A 177 -16.52 -2.08 0.74
N LEU A 178 -15.65 -2.59 1.59
CA LEU A 178 -15.91 -3.83 2.33
C LEU A 178 -16.98 -3.51 3.39
N VAL A 179 -18.20 -3.30 2.92
CA VAL A 179 -19.42 -3.60 3.67
C VAL A 179 -19.48 -5.12 3.66
N SER A 180 -18.75 -5.72 4.58
CA SER A 180 -19.24 -6.96 5.15
C SER A 180 -20.02 -6.52 6.39
N ASP A 181 -21.34 -6.60 6.30
CA ASP A 181 -22.24 -6.73 7.47
C ASP A 181 -21.92 -8.01 8.28
N ASN A 182 -20.90 -8.78 7.87
CA ASN A 182 -20.33 -9.84 8.68
C ASN A 182 -19.70 -9.20 9.93
N SER A 183 -20.36 -9.43 11.07
CA SER A 183 -19.72 -9.35 12.37
C SER A 183 -18.34 -10.00 12.28
N PHE A 184 -17.28 -9.28 12.65
CA PHE A 184 -15.94 -9.84 12.73
C PHE A 184 -15.98 -11.10 13.59
N ASP A 185 -15.59 -12.23 13.01
CA ASP A 185 -15.52 -13.49 13.73
C ASP A 185 -14.15 -13.60 14.40
N LYS A 186 -14.13 -13.34 15.71
CA LYS A 186 -12.92 -13.45 16.52
C LYS A 186 -12.33 -14.85 16.48
N GLN A 187 -13.15 -15.91 16.40
CA GLN A 187 -12.66 -17.27 16.36
C GLN A 187 -12.02 -17.59 15.01
N ASP A 188 -12.64 -17.16 13.91
CA ASP A 188 -12.04 -17.27 12.57
C ASP A 188 -10.71 -16.53 12.47
N PHE A 189 -10.62 -15.31 13.03
CA PHE A 189 -9.36 -14.58 13.15
C PHE A 189 -8.29 -15.37 13.91
N LEU A 190 -8.61 -15.90 15.10
CA LEU A 190 -7.67 -16.69 15.89
C LEU A 190 -7.22 -17.95 15.14
N ASN A 191 -8.14 -18.62 14.44
CA ASN A 191 -7.84 -19.80 13.62
C ASN A 191 -6.91 -19.44 12.45
N LYS A 192 -7.17 -18.34 11.73
CA LYS A 192 -6.32 -17.85 10.64
C LYS A 192 -4.90 -17.53 11.14
N MET A 193 -4.80 -16.87 12.30
CA MET A 193 -3.50 -16.56 12.92
C MET A 193 -2.73 -17.84 13.25
N ASP A 194 -3.35 -18.79 13.95
CA ASP A 194 -2.74 -20.08 14.30
C ASP A 194 -2.30 -20.87 13.05
N VAL A 195 -3.12 -20.91 12.00
CA VAL A 195 -2.78 -21.57 10.73
C VAL A 195 -1.57 -20.90 10.08
N SER A 196 -1.54 -19.57 9.96
CA SER A 196 -0.41 -18.85 9.35
C SER A 196 0.88 -19.04 10.14
N ILE A 197 0.80 -19.02 11.47
CA ILE A 197 1.95 -19.24 12.35
C ILE A 197 2.48 -20.67 12.18
N LYS A 198 1.62 -21.69 12.23
CA LYS A 198 1.99 -23.10 12.01
C LYS A 198 2.62 -23.31 10.63
N GLN A 199 2.03 -22.74 9.58
CA GLN A 199 2.56 -22.79 8.22
C GLN A 199 3.97 -22.20 8.14
N TYR A 200 4.22 -21.08 8.81
CA TYR A 200 5.54 -20.48 8.87
C TYR A 200 6.55 -21.41 9.53
N TYR A 201 6.28 -21.92 10.74
CA TYR A 201 7.24 -22.75 11.46
C TYR A 201 7.45 -24.11 10.80
N ASN A 202 6.46 -24.64 10.07
CA ASN A 202 6.64 -25.83 9.24
C ASN A 202 7.58 -25.56 8.05
N MET A 203 7.44 -24.41 7.38
CA MET A 203 8.30 -24.05 6.25
C MET A 203 9.71 -23.62 6.68
N PHE A 204 9.82 -22.97 7.84
CA PHE A 204 11.03 -22.39 8.41
C PHE A 204 11.36 -23.04 9.75
N SER A 205 11.51 -24.38 9.71
CA SER A 205 11.66 -25.22 10.89
C SER A 205 12.96 -25.03 11.65
N CYS A 206 14.04 -24.57 11.00
CA CYS A 206 15.36 -24.43 11.60
C CYS A 206 15.87 -22.98 11.60
N LYS A 207 16.91 -22.71 12.40
CA LYS A 207 17.50 -21.36 12.53
C LYS A 207 17.88 -20.76 11.18
N THR A 208 18.52 -21.55 10.31
CA THR A 208 18.96 -21.11 8.98
C THR A 208 17.79 -20.66 8.12
N THR A 209 16.72 -21.47 8.02
CA THR A 209 15.56 -21.13 7.19
C THR A 209 14.79 -19.93 7.78
N ARG A 210 14.74 -19.78 9.11
CA ARG A 210 14.19 -18.59 9.75
C ARG A 210 14.99 -17.33 9.43
N ILE A 211 16.32 -17.40 9.34
CA ILE A 211 17.15 -16.28 8.88
C ILE A 211 16.80 -15.94 7.42
N ILE A 212 16.72 -16.94 6.53
CA ILE A 212 16.34 -16.76 5.11
C ILE A 212 15.00 -16.02 4.99
N SER A 213 14.02 -16.35 5.84
CA SER A 213 12.69 -15.73 5.82
C SER A 213 12.72 -14.20 6.00
N LYS A 214 13.78 -13.64 6.61
CA LYS A 214 13.93 -12.19 6.82
C LYS A 214 14.32 -11.43 5.55
N PHE A 215 14.76 -12.14 4.51
CA PHE A 215 15.19 -11.57 3.24
C PHE A 215 14.11 -11.64 2.16
N ASP A 216 12.83 -11.64 2.52
CA ASP A 216 11.71 -11.72 1.56
C ASP A 216 11.60 -10.51 0.60
N TYR A 217 12.32 -9.42 0.91
CA TYR A 217 12.50 -8.28 0.01
C TYR A 217 13.33 -8.64 -1.25
N LEU A 218 14.14 -9.70 -1.20
CA LEU A 218 14.96 -10.17 -2.32
C LEU A 218 14.16 -10.94 -3.40
N ARG A 219 12.88 -11.25 -3.17
CA ARG A 219 12.06 -12.06 -4.10
C ARG A 219 12.03 -11.52 -5.55
N GLY A 220 12.13 -10.19 -5.71
CA GLY A 220 12.09 -9.51 -7.01
C GLY A 220 13.47 -9.08 -7.51
N LYS A 221 14.55 -9.50 -6.85
CA LYS A 221 15.92 -9.13 -7.21
C LYS A 221 16.55 -10.11 -8.19
N SER A 222 17.60 -9.65 -8.86
CA SER A 222 18.38 -10.47 -9.78
C SER A 222 19.10 -11.61 -9.06
N ASP A 223 19.45 -12.66 -9.80
CA ASP A 223 20.17 -13.80 -9.25
C ASP A 223 21.54 -13.41 -8.67
N ALA A 224 22.21 -12.42 -9.28
CA ALA A 224 23.47 -11.88 -8.82
C ALA A 224 23.33 -11.17 -7.46
N GLU A 225 22.34 -10.28 -7.32
CA GLU A 225 22.06 -9.57 -6.06
C GLU A 225 21.69 -10.55 -4.92
N ILE A 226 20.90 -11.59 -5.24
CA ILE A 226 20.56 -12.63 -4.25
C ILE A 226 21.81 -13.38 -3.81
N ARG A 227 22.68 -13.76 -4.74
CA ARG A 227 23.92 -14.48 -4.44
C ARG A 227 24.83 -13.66 -3.53
N GLU A 228 25.09 -12.42 -3.91
CA GLU A 228 25.89 -11.48 -3.14
C GLU A 228 25.38 -11.38 -1.70
N LYS A 229 24.07 -11.14 -1.51
CA LYS A 229 23.51 -10.97 -0.17
C LYS A 229 23.54 -12.25 0.65
N MET A 230 23.31 -13.41 0.04
CA MET A 230 23.33 -14.69 0.76
C MET A 230 24.75 -15.11 1.14
N THR A 231 25.76 -14.80 0.32
CA THR A 231 27.18 -15.06 0.64
C THR A 231 27.71 -14.13 1.75
N GLU A 232 27.14 -12.94 1.93
CA GLU A 232 27.46 -12.07 3.08
C GLU A 232 26.95 -12.66 4.41
N VAL A 233 25.78 -13.30 4.37
CA VAL A 233 25.07 -13.79 5.57
C VAL A 233 25.43 -15.24 5.92
N PHE A 234 25.74 -16.05 4.90
CA PHE A 234 26.01 -17.48 5.01
C PHE A 234 27.39 -17.82 4.43
N SER A 235 27.73 -19.11 4.38
CA SER A 235 29.00 -19.53 3.80
C SER A 235 29.06 -19.30 2.27
N PRO A 236 30.26 -19.15 1.68
CA PRO A 236 30.41 -18.87 0.24
C PRO A 236 29.66 -19.85 -0.67
N ASN A 237 29.69 -21.15 -0.33
CA ASN A 237 29.05 -22.21 -1.12
C ASN A 237 27.57 -22.42 -0.76
N PHE A 238 26.99 -21.60 0.11
CA PHE A 238 25.62 -21.78 0.59
C PHE A 238 24.61 -21.75 -0.55
N VAL A 239 24.71 -20.78 -1.47
CA VAL A 239 23.74 -20.62 -2.56
C VAL A 239 23.81 -21.76 -3.56
N ASP A 240 25.03 -22.26 -3.83
CA ASP A 240 25.22 -23.39 -4.74
C ASP A 240 24.65 -24.68 -4.16
N ASN A 241 24.79 -24.88 -2.85
CA ASN A 241 24.22 -26.04 -2.16
C ASN A 241 22.70 -25.93 -1.97
N TYR A 242 22.21 -24.74 -1.63
CA TYR A 242 20.78 -24.52 -1.32
C TYR A 242 19.93 -24.37 -2.58
N GLY A 243 20.48 -23.79 -3.63
CA GLY A 243 19.81 -23.50 -4.88
C GLY A 243 19.05 -22.16 -4.87
N ILE A 244 19.30 -21.34 -5.89
CA ILE A 244 18.68 -20.01 -6.00
C ILE A 244 17.17 -20.05 -6.19
N LYS A 245 16.66 -21.07 -6.88
CA LYS A 245 15.23 -21.31 -7.05
C LYS A 245 14.55 -21.53 -5.70
N ASN A 246 15.15 -22.37 -4.84
CA ASN A 246 14.64 -22.64 -3.50
C ASN A 246 14.62 -21.37 -2.64
N LEU A 247 15.64 -20.51 -2.74
CA LEU A 247 15.65 -19.21 -2.06
C LEU A 247 14.48 -18.33 -2.49
N LYS A 248 14.26 -18.18 -3.81
CA LYS A 248 13.15 -17.38 -4.35
C LYS A 248 11.78 -17.91 -3.90
N GLU A 249 11.60 -19.22 -3.85
CA GLU A 249 10.39 -19.85 -3.32
C GLU A 249 10.20 -19.54 -1.83
N LYS A 250 11.25 -19.66 -1.01
CA LYS A 250 11.22 -19.30 0.41
C LYS A 250 10.92 -17.81 0.63
N PHE A 251 11.51 -16.91 -0.16
CA PHE A 251 11.23 -15.48 -0.07
C PHE A 251 9.77 -15.17 -0.41
N THR A 252 9.23 -15.79 -1.46
CA THR A 252 7.83 -15.64 -1.86
C THR A 252 6.88 -16.15 -0.78
N TYR A 253 7.17 -17.31 -0.21
CA TYR A 253 6.37 -17.90 0.85
C TYR A 253 6.41 -17.08 2.14
N SER A 254 7.60 -16.64 2.56
CA SER A 254 7.77 -15.75 3.71
C SER A 254 6.96 -14.47 3.54
N ARG A 255 7.06 -13.83 2.36
CA ARG A 255 6.30 -12.61 2.05
C ARG A 255 4.80 -12.84 2.18
N LYS A 256 4.29 -13.94 1.62
CA LYS A 256 2.87 -14.28 1.66
C LYS A 256 2.38 -14.40 3.11
N ILE A 257 3.03 -15.22 3.93
CA ILE A 257 2.59 -15.42 5.31
C ILE A 257 2.64 -14.13 6.13
N LYS A 258 3.72 -13.34 6.01
CA LYS A 258 3.81 -12.06 6.73
C LYS A 258 2.68 -11.12 6.34
N LEU A 259 2.34 -11.05 5.05
CA LEU A 259 1.20 -10.25 4.58
C LEU A 259 -0.12 -10.77 5.13
N ASP A 260 -0.33 -12.08 5.19
CA ASP A 260 -1.55 -12.68 5.74
C ASP A 260 -1.69 -12.35 7.24
N ILE A 261 -0.62 -12.53 8.03
CA ILE A 261 -0.57 -12.17 9.46
C ILE A 261 -0.87 -10.68 9.67
N ILE A 262 -0.18 -9.81 8.95
CA ILE A 262 -0.39 -8.36 9.05
C ILE A 262 -1.84 -8.02 8.67
N SER A 263 -2.35 -8.57 7.57
CA SER A 263 -3.72 -8.29 7.12
C SER A 263 -4.77 -8.66 8.18
N ASN A 264 -4.64 -9.85 8.78
CA ASN A 264 -5.52 -10.31 9.84
C ASN A 264 -5.45 -9.40 11.08
N LEU A 265 -4.25 -9.00 11.50
CA LEU A 265 -4.07 -8.07 12.64
C LEU A 265 -4.68 -6.70 12.36
N LEU A 266 -4.47 -6.16 11.16
CA LEU A 266 -5.07 -4.88 10.78
C LEU A 266 -6.60 -4.95 10.75
N GLU A 267 -7.17 -6.07 10.29
CA GLU A 267 -8.61 -6.30 10.31
C GLU A 267 -9.15 -6.33 11.74
N PHE A 268 -8.47 -7.07 12.62
CA PHE A 268 -8.79 -7.09 14.04
C PHE A 268 -8.72 -5.69 14.67
N PHE A 269 -7.68 -4.90 14.41
CA PHE A 269 -7.56 -3.53 14.93
C PHE A 269 -8.67 -2.62 14.42
N ARG A 270 -8.98 -2.67 13.10
CA ARG A 270 -10.06 -1.88 12.51
C ARG A 270 -11.41 -2.18 13.14
N TRP A 271 -11.68 -3.45 13.42
CA TRP A 271 -12.90 -3.87 14.09
C TRP A 271 -12.91 -3.42 15.56
N ASN A 272 -11.85 -3.71 16.31
CA ASN A 272 -11.77 -3.43 17.75
C ASN A 272 -11.90 -1.94 18.09
N PHE A 273 -11.36 -1.06 17.24
CA PHE A 273 -11.39 0.40 17.44
C PHE A 273 -12.37 1.14 16.51
N ASN A 274 -13.18 0.40 15.75
CA ASN A 274 -14.16 0.93 14.82
C ASN A 274 -13.62 2.08 13.93
N LEU A 275 -12.58 1.79 13.15
CA LEU A 275 -11.92 2.81 12.29
C LEU A 275 -12.90 3.56 11.36
N LYS A 276 -13.99 2.91 10.94
CA LYS A 276 -15.02 3.52 10.08
C LYS A 276 -15.71 4.71 10.76
N GLU A 277 -15.95 4.61 12.07
CA GLU A 277 -16.60 5.65 12.86
C GLU A 277 -15.62 6.52 13.65
N LYS A 278 -14.32 6.17 13.63
CA LYS A 278 -13.28 6.95 14.31
C LYS A 278 -13.25 8.37 13.77
N ASP A 279 -13.41 9.31 14.70
CA ASP A 279 -13.27 10.73 14.44
C ASP A 279 -11.88 11.23 14.84
N PHE A 280 -11.11 11.70 13.84
CA PHE A 280 -9.78 12.25 14.06
C PHE A 280 -9.82 13.78 14.20
N LYS A 281 -8.86 14.33 14.95
CA LYS A 281 -8.69 15.78 15.03
C LYS A 281 -8.05 16.30 13.75
N LYS A 282 -8.70 17.27 13.10
CA LYS A 282 -8.20 17.91 11.87
C LYS A 282 -6.77 18.43 12.03
N ILE A 283 -6.53 19.14 13.14
CA ILE A 283 -5.24 19.75 13.45
C ILE A 283 -4.14 18.68 13.53
N THR A 284 -4.42 17.55 14.18
CA THR A 284 -3.48 16.42 14.24
C THR A 284 -3.14 15.89 12.85
N LEU A 285 -4.15 15.65 12.00
CA LEU A 285 -3.93 15.17 10.63
C LEU A 285 -3.19 16.18 9.75
N GLU A 286 -3.53 17.46 9.85
CA GLU A 286 -2.85 18.56 9.14
C GLU A 286 -1.39 18.68 9.58
N ASN A 287 -1.12 18.54 10.88
CA ASN A 287 0.23 18.53 11.41
C ASN A 287 1.01 17.31 10.89
N PHE A 288 0.37 16.14 10.74
CA PHE A 288 0.97 14.98 10.08
C PHE A 288 1.17 15.17 8.57
N GLY A 289 0.82 16.32 7.99
CA GLY A 289 1.01 16.61 6.57
C GLY A 289 -0.12 16.13 5.67
N LEU A 290 -1.29 15.81 6.22
CA LEU A 290 -2.50 15.54 5.42
C LEU A 290 -3.19 16.85 5.05
N GLU A 291 -3.97 16.81 3.97
CA GLU A 291 -4.78 17.95 3.53
C GLU A 291 -6.25 17.55 3.34
N CYS A 292 -7.14 18.53 3.39
CA CYS A 292 -8.56 18.26 3.20
C CYS A 292 -8.85 17.81 1.76
N CYS A 293 -9.72 16.82 1.61
CA CYS A 293 -10.24 16.39 0.32
C CYS A 293 -10.87 17.56 -0.45
N ASN A 294 -10.55 17.68 -1.74
CA ASN A 294 -11.01 18.78 -2.59
C ASN A 294 -12.54 18.91 -2.62
N SER A 295 -13.30 17.80 -2.64
CA SER A 295 -14.78 17.87 -2.60
C SER A 295 -15.27 18.48 -1.30
N CYS A 296 -14.78 17.96 -0.17
CA CYS A 296 -15.15 18.46 1.15
C CYS A 296 -14.77 19.95 1.34
N SER A 297 -13.59 20.35 0.83
CA SER A 297 -13.14 21.74 0.90
C SER A 297 -14.07 22.70 0.16
N LYS A 298 -14.54 22.31 -1.04
CA LYS A 298 -15.46 23.11 -1.87
C LYS A 298 -16.85 23.21 -1.24
N GLU A 299 -17.38 22.11 -0.71
CA GLU A 299 -18.67 22.06 -0.02
C GLU A 299 -18.70 22.95 1.24
N LYS A 300 -17.58 23.01 1.98
CA LYS A 300 -17.40 23.92 3.12
C LYS A 300 -17.43 25.39 2.71
N LEU A 301 -16.78 25.75 1.60
CA LEU A 301 -16.77 27.12 1.09
C LEU A 301 -18.17 27.55 0.61
N ALA A 302 -18.90 26.65 -0.05
CA ALA A 302 -20.28 26.92 -0.49
C ALA A 302 -21.22 27.18 0.69
N THR A 303 -21.19 26.34 1.74
CA THR A 303 -22.02 26.51 2.95
C THR A 303 -21.67 27.76 3.76
N THR A 304 -20.40 28.17 3.79
CA THR A 304 -19.96 29.42 4.47
C THR A 304 -20.43 30.67 3.72
N THR A 305 -20.61 30.58 2.40
CA THR A 305 -21.07 31.70 1.56
C THR A 305 -22.59 31.89 1.65
N VAL A 306 -23.35 30.79 1.78
CA VAL A 306 -24.81 30.82 1.95
C VAL A 306 -25.22 31.35 3.34
N ASN A 307 -24.45 31.03 4.39
CA ASN A 307 -24.72 31.53 5.76
C ASN A 307 -24.21 32.95 6.02
N ARG A 308 -23.67 33.63 5.00
CA ARG A 308 -23.23 35.04 5.06
C ARG A 308 -24.08 35.96 4.18
N GLN A 309 -25.19 35.46 3.64
CA GLN A 309 -26.24 36.23 2.95
C GLN A 309 -27.48 36.32 3.86
#